data_AF-K9UNP2-F1
#
_entry.id   AF-K9UNP2-F1
#
_cell.length_a   1.000
_cell.length_b   1.000
_cell.length_c   1.000
_cell.angle_alpha   90.00
_cell.angle_beta   90.00
_cell.angle_gamma   90.00
#
_symmetry.space_group_name_H-M   'P 1'
#
loop_
_entity.id
_entity.type
_entity.pdbx_description
1 polymer ?
#
loop_
_entity_poly.entity_id
_entity_poly.type
_entity_poly.pdbx_seq_one_letter_code
_entity_poly.pdbx_strand_id
1 'polypeptide(L)' 'MTSTTPNISPIESTEAMARRIEAAAQKQVAEDIARLKAMGKPIHYIIGQKLVREEANGQKFEIQIGVDGTVEIIGELI' A
#
# COMPACT_ATOMS: atom_id res chain seq x y z
N MET A 1 -57.08 -2.42 -3.59
CA MET A 1 -55.92 -1.76 -4.21
C MET A 1 -54.68 -2.23 -3.48
N THR A 2 -53.88 -3.09 -4.09
CA THR A 2 -52.64 -3.60 -3.51
C THR A 2 -51.56 -2.55 -3.65
N SER A 3 -51.24 -1.86 -2.57
CA SER A 3 -50.09 -0.95 -2.49
C SER A 3 -48.82 -1.80 -2.51
N THR A 4 -48.17 -1.87 -3.67
CA THR A 4 -46.82 -2.41 -3.79
C THR A 4 -45.86 -1.33 -3.32
N THR A 5 -45.59 -1.28 -2.01
CA THR A 5 -44.50 -0.48 -1.48
C THR A 5 -43.20 -0.99 -2.14
N PRO A 6 -42.46 -0.17 -2.90
CA PRO A 6 -41.18 -0.62 -3.44
C PRO A 6 -40.26 -0.93 -2.27
N ASN A 7 -39.77 -2.16 -2.20
CA ASN A 7 -38.71 -2.56 -1.30
C ASN A 7 -37.42 -1.90 -1.79
N ILE A 8 -37.23 -0.62 -1.43
CA ILE A 8 -35.99 0.10 -1.69
C ILE A 8 -34.96 -0.52 -0.76
N SER A 9 -34.26 -1.56 -1.23
CA SER A 9 -33.08 -2.08 -0.56
C SER A 9 -32.15 -0.91 -0.25
N PRO A 10 -31.45 -0.89 0.91
CA PRO A 10 -30.59 0.23 1.25
C PRO A 10 -29.55 0.34 0.13
N ILE A 11 -29.63 1.44 -0.61
CA ILE A 11 -28.60 1.82 -1.56
C ILE A 11 -27.36 1.98 -0.69
N GLU A 12 -26.39 1.07 -0.81
CA GLU A 12 -25.16 1.15 -0.03
C GLU A 12 -24.60 2.56 -0.23
N SER A 13 -24.44 3.30 0.87
CA SER A 13 -23.94 4.66 0.82
C SER A 13 -22.63 4.66 0.03
N THR A 14 -22.47 5.59 -0.91
CA THR A 14 -21.25 5.74 -1.72
C THR A 14 -20.00 5.80 -0.83
N GLU A 15 -20.12 6.34 0.39
CA GLU A 15 -19.04 6.34 1.39
C GLU A 15 -18.69 4.95 1.93
N ALA A 16 -19.70 4.10 2.18
CA ALA A 16 -19.47 2.73 2.62
C ALA A 16 -18.80 1.90 1.51
N MET A 17 -19.22 2.09 0.26
CA MET A 17 -18.59 1.46 -0.90
C MET A 17 -17.15 1.95 -1.08
N ALA A 18 -16.90 3.26 -0.97
CA ALA A 18 -15.56 3.84 -1.07
C ALA A 18 -14.61 3.27 0.01
N ARG A 19 -15.07 3.15 1.27
CA ARG A 19 -14.28 2.54 2.35
C ARG A 19 -13.95 1.07 2.10
N ARG A 20 -14.87 0.30 1.51
CA ARG A 20 -14.62 -1.10 1.17
C ARG A 20 -13.61 -1.26 0.05
N ILE A 21 -13.69 -0.40 -0.98
CA ILE A 21 -12.72 -0.35 -2.07
C ILE A 21 -11.33 0.03 -1.55
N GLU A 22 -11.26 1.05 -0.69
CA GLU A 22 -10.01 1.48 -0.05
C GLU A 22 -9.42 0.35 0.81
N ALA A 23 -10.22 -0.30 1.65
CA ALA A 23 -9.77 -1.42 2.48
C ALA A 23 -9.30 -2.62 1.65
N ALA A 24 -9.98 -2.93 0.53
CA ALA A 24 -9.57 -3.98 -0.39
C ALA A 24 -8.24 -3.65 -1.09
N ALA A 25 -8.07 -2.40 -1.52
CA ALA A 25 -6.82 -1.92 -2.11
C ALA A 25 -5.66 -1.98 -1.11
N GLN A 26 -5.89 -1.53 0.14
CA GLN A 26 -4.89 -1.63 1.21
C GLN A 26 -4.49 -3.07 1.50
N LYS A 27 -5.47 -3.99 1.52
CA LYS A 27 -5.20 -5.43 1.71
C LYS A 27 -4.36 -6.00 0.57
N GLN A 28 -4.69 -5.69 -0.69
CA GLN A 28 -3.93 -6.16 -1.84
C GLN A 28 -2.48 -5.64 -1.80
N VAL A 29 -2.28 -4.36 -1.49
CA VAL A 29 -0.95 -3.76 -1.31
C VAL A 29 -0.16 -4.48 -0.22
N ALA A 30 -0.80 -4.79 0.92
CA ALA A 30 -0.15 -5.53 2.00
C ALA A 30 0.25 -6.95 1.59
N GLU A 31 -0.61 -7.66 0.85
CA GLU A 31 -0.32 -9.01 0.33
C GLU A 31 0.82 -9.00 -0.69
N ASP A 32 0.86 -8.00 -1.58
CA ASP A 32 1.93 -7.84 -2.56
C ASP A 32 3.26 -7.48 -1.89
N ILE A 33 3.24 -6.60 -0.89
CA ILE A 33 4.41 -6.30 -0.05
C ILE A 33 4.90 -7.58 0.65
N ALA A 34 4.00 -8.36 1.25
CA ALA A 34 4.35 -9.61 1.92
C ALA A 34 4.96 -10.62 0.94
N ARG A 35 4.41 -10.72 -0.28
CA ARG A 35 4.95 -11.58 -1.34
C ARG A 35 6.33 -11.12 -1.79
N LEU A 36 6.54 -9.82 -1.99
CA LEU A 36 7.84 -9.25 -2.37
C LEU A 36 8.90 -9.52 -1.30
N LYS A 37 8.55 -9.38 -0.02
CA LYS A 37 9.42 -9.74 1.11
C LYS A 37 9.71 -11.24 1.15
N ALA A 38 8.71 -12.09 0.94
CA ALA A 38 8.90 -13.55 0.91
C ALA A 38 9.82 -14.01 -0.24
N MET A 39 9.89 -13.24 -1.33
CA MET A 39 10.85 -13.46 -2.43
C MET A 39 12.28 -12.98 -2.11
N GLY A 40 12.52 -12.42 -0.92
CA GLY A 40 13.82 -11.88 -0.52
C GLY A 40 14.20 -10.61 -1.27
N LYS A 41 13.24 -9.94 -1.93
CA LYS A 41 13.52 -8.73 -2.70
C LYS A 41 13.32 -7.49 -1.81
N PRO A 42 14.26 -6.53 -1.85
CA PRO A 42 14.07 -5.27 -1.16
C PRO A 42 12.94 -4.46 -1.83
N ILE A 43 12.16 -3.76 -1.02
CA ILE A 43 11.08 -2.89 -1.46
C ILE A 43 11.57 -1.45 -1.39
N HIS A 44 11.29 -0.66 -2.42
CA HIS A 44 11.67 0.75 -2.48
C HIS A 44 10.42 1.61 -2.43
N TYR A 45 10.40 2.59 -1.53
CA TYR A 45 9.29 3.54 -1.40
C TYR A 45 9.79 4.90 -0.90
N ILE A 46 8.95 5.92 -1.00
CA ILE A 46 9.28 7.29 -0.58
C ILE A 46 8.58 7.58 0.74
N ILE A 47 9.33 8.08 1.73
CA ILE A 47 8.77 8.67 2.97
C ILE A 47 9.14 10.16 2.97
N GLY A 48 8.14 11.03 2.82
CA GLY A 48 8.36 12.47 2.69
C GLY A 48 9.17 12.79 1.44
N GLN A 49 10.43 13.20 1.61
CA GLN A 49 11.39 13.45 0.53
C GLN A 49 12.50 12.40 0.44
N LYS A 50 12.46 11.37 1.29
CA LYS A 50 13.51 10.37 1.42
C LYS A 50 13.16 9.11 0.67
N LEU A 51 14.09 8.59 -0.11
CA LEU A 51 13.96 7.28 -0.70
C LEU A 51 14.40 6.23 0.31
N VAL A 52 13.54 5.25 0.54
CA VAL A 52 13.75 4.21 1.55
C VAL A 52 13.74 2.86 0.87
N ARG A 53 14.71 2.03 1.24
CA ARG A 53 14.81 0.62 0.91
C ARG A 53 14.49 -0.20 2.15
N GLU A 54 13.45 -1.00 2.10
CA GLU A 54 13.11 -1.96 3.16
C GLU A 54 13.52 -3.37 2.72
N GLU A 55 14.40 -3.98 3.48
CA GLU A 55 14.84 -5.36 3.28
C GLU A 55 13.76 -6.37 3.68
N ALA A 56 13.90 -7.60 3.20
CA ALA A 56 12.97 -8.68 3.53
C ALA A 56 12.89 -8.99 5.03
N ASN A 57 13.94 -8.69 5.79
CA ASN A 57 14.00 -8.83 7.25
C ASN A 57 13.35 -7.65 8.01
N GLY A 58 12.83 -6.63 7.30
CA GLY A 58 12.18 -5.46 7.88
C GLY A 58 13.13 -4.30 8.23
N GLN A 59 14.44 -4.44 8.02
CA GLN A 59 15.38 -3.33 8.16
C GLN A 59 15.13 -2.29 7.08
N LYS A 60 15.19 -1.00 7.46
CA LYS A 60 14.93 0.12 6.57
C LYS A 60 16.18 0.97 6.43
N PHE A 61 16.49 1.34 5.20
CA PHE A 61 17.65 2.14 4.87
C PHE A 61 17.22 3.35 4.07
N GLU A 62 17.74 4.51 4.42
CA GLU A 62 17.69 5.67 3.55
C GLU A 62 18.71 5.47 2.44
N ILE A 63 18.28 5.64 1.20
CA ILE A 63 19.14 5.47 0.04
C ILE A 63 19.16 6.74 -0.81
N GLN A 64 20.30 6.99 -1.44
CA GLN A 64 20.46 8.01 -2.47
C GLN A 64 20.73 7.31 -3.80
N ILE A 65 20.08 7.80 -4.87
CA ILE A 65 20.36 7.34 -6.23
C ILE A 65 21.28 8.36 -6.89
N GLY A 66 22.49 7.93 -7.25
CA GLY A 66 23.45 8.71 -8.02
C GLY A 66 22.95 8.97 -9.45
N VAL A 67 23.53 9.97 -10.11
CA VAL A 67 23.13 10.38 -11.48
C VAL A 67 23.41 9.27 -12.51
N ASP A 68 24.34 8.38 -12.19
CA ASP A 68 24.70 7.17 -12.94
C ASP A 68 23.83 5.95 -12.61
N GLY A 69 22.84 6.11 -11.73
CA GLY A 69 21.94 5.04 -11.28
C GLY A 69 22.51 4.18 -10.15
N THR A 70 23.67 4.52 -9.59
CA THR A 70 24.20 3.85 -8.40
C THR A 70 23.29 4.08 -7.19
N VAL A 71 23.15 3.07 -6.34
CA VAL A 71 22.33 3.15 -5.12
C VAL A 71 23.27 3.09 -3.91
N GLU A 72 23.29 4.16 -3.13
CA GLU A 72 24.10 4.26 -1.91
C GLU A 72 23.20 4.32 -0.68
N ILE A 73 23.57 3.58 0.37
CA ILE A 73 22.91 3.67 1.68
C ILE A 73 23.51 4.87 2.42
N ILE A 74 22.66 5.85 2.75
CA ILE A 74 23.06 7.07 3.45
C ILE A 74 22.65 7.07 4.93
N GLY A 75 21.83 6.11 5.35
CA GLY A 75 21.47 5.92 6.76
C GLY A 75 20.57 4.71 7.00
N GLU A 76 20.49 4.27 8.25
CA GLU A 76 19.52 3.27 8.71
C GLU A 76 18.35 3.96 9.41
N LEU A 77 17.11 3.57 9.08
CA LEU A 77 15.89 4.02 9.74
C LEU A 77 15.47 2.95 10.77
N ILE A 78 15.44 3.33 12.04
CA ILE A 78 14.98 2.51 13.17
C ILE A 78 13.49 2.76 13.43
#